data_AF-A0A8X7X1H7-F1
#
_entry.id   AF-A0A8X7X1H7-F1
#
_cell.length_a   1.000
_cell.length_b   1.000
_cell.length_c   1.000
_cell.angle_alpha   90.00
_cell.angle_beta   90.00
_cell.angle_gamma   90.00
#
_symmetry.space_group_name_H-M   'P 1'
#
loop_
_entity.id
_entity.type
_entity.pdbx_description
1 polymer ?
#
loop_
_entity_poly.entity_id
_entity_poly.type
_entity_poly.pdbx_seq_one_letter_code
_entity_poly.pdbx_strand_id
1 'polypeptide(L)'
;MGVESDQEIVQMIGTEEHVMAAFAPSLEECHKAQIFTQTQALKYVGNKVRRQRMWGGPKKTKMEEARELLASTVLTHVPVKEFNFRAKCIYMAVMIRRVILAQGNNKVDDRDYYGNKRLELAGQLLSLLFEDLFKKFNSELKKIADQVIPKQRAAQFDVVKHMRQDQITNGMVNAISTGNWSLKRFKMDRQGVTQVLSRLSYISALGMMTRISSQFEKTRKVSGPRSLQPSQWGMLCPSDTPEGEVNITYLPFPVSFIFFAYAL
;
A
#
# COMPACT_ATOMS: atom_id res chain seq x y z
N MET A 1 21.09 11.03 2.78
CA MET A 1 20.19 11.65 1.77
C MET A 1 20.61 13.09 1.39
N GLY A 2 21.89 13.45 1.55
CA GLY A 2 22.38 14.80 1.18
C GLY A 2 22.37 15.83 2.31
N VAL A 3 21.91 15.45 3.51
CA VAL A 3 22.16 16.20 4.74
C VAL A 3 23.33 15.54 5.45
N GLU A 4 24.48 16.20 5.45
CA GLU A 4 25.74 15.71 6.06
C GLU A 4 26.03 16.38 7.40
N SER A 5 25.49 17.58 7.64
CA SER A 5 25.66 18.28 8.91
C SER A 5 24.77 17.66 9.97
N ASP A 6 25.38 17.03 10.98
CA ASP A 6 24.66 16.47 12.13
C ASP A 6 23.86 17.54 12.88
N GLN A 7 24.35 18.78 12.91
CA GLN A 7 23.62 19.91 13.47
C GLN A 7 22.28 20.12 12.77
N GLU A 8 22.26 20.06 11.44
CA GLU A 8 21.03 20.19 10.66
C GLU A 8 20.08 19.01 10.91
N ILE A 9 20.63 17.78 11.05
CA ILE A 9 19.83 16.58 11.37
C ILE A 9 19.11 16.76 12.72
N VAL A 10 19.82 17.19 13.75
CA VAL A 10 19.25 17.42 15.08
C VAL A 10 18.19 18.52 15.03
N GLN A 11 18.48 19.64 14.38
CA GLN A 11 17.54 20.76 14.24
C GLN A 11 16.26 20.37 13.50
N MET A 12 16.33 19.49 12.50
CA MET A 12 15.13 18.99 11.81
C MET A 12 14.26 18.08 12.69
N ILE A 13 14.87 17.32 13.62
CA ILE A 13 14.15 16.40 14.51
C ILE A 13 13.55 17.16 15.70
N GLY A 14 14.30 18.09 16.30
CA GLY A 14 13.84 18.86 17.45
C GLY A 14 14.96 19.57 18.18
N THR A 15 14.66 20.74 18.72
CA THR A 15 15.59 21.56 19.51
C THR A 15 15.37 21.41 21.01
N GLU A 16 14.40 20.60 21.45
CA GLU A 16 14.14 20.37 22.87
C GLU A 16 15.17 19.42 23.47
N GLU A 17 15.61 19.70 24.69
CA GLU A 17 16.65 18.94 25.38
C GLU A 17 16.34 17.44 25.47
N HIS A 18 15.12 17.07 25.84
CA HIS A 18 14.70 15.67 25.92
C HIS A 18 14.73 14.95 24.56
N VAL A 19 14.43 15.65 23.45
CA VAL A 19 14.48 15.08 22.10
C VAL A 19 15.93 14.89 21.65
N MET A 20 16.77 15.89 21.89
CA MET A 20 18.20 15.83 21.58
C MET A 20 18.89 14.71 22.37
N ALA A 21 18.64 14.62 23.67
CA ALA A 21 19.19 13.59 24.54
C ALA A 21 18.76 12.18 24.11
N ALA A 22 17.49 12.00 23.73
CA ALA A 22 16.99 10.71 23.24
C ALA A 22 17.61 10.31 21.88
N PHE A 23 17.93 11.29 21.02
CA PHE A 23 18.49 11.02 19.70
C PHE A 23 20.03 10.89 19.69
N ALA A 24 20.73 11.46 20.67
CA ALA A 24 22.20 11.46 20.75
C ALA A 24 22.87 10.08 20.57
N PRO A 25 22.36 8.97 21.17
CA PRO A 25 22.96 7.65 20.97
C PRO A 25 22.99 7.20 19.50
N SER A 26 22.01 7.63 18.68
CA SER A 26 21.97 7.31 17.25
C SER A 26 23.08 8.03 16.47
N LEU A 27 23.48 9.23 16.89
CA LEU A 27 24.61 9.97 16.29
C LEU A 27 25.94 9.34 16.70
N GLU A 28 26.07 8.93 17.97
CA GLU A 28 27.25 8.24 18.45
C GLU A 28 27.51 6.92 17.69
N GLU A 29 26.47 6.14 17.38
CA GLU A 29 26.62 4.94 16.55
C GLU A 29 27.13 5.26 15.14
N CYS A 30 26.65 6.33 14.52
CA CYS A 30 27.12 6.77 13.20
C CYS A 30 28.60 7.16 13.24
N HIS A 31 29.01 7.89 14.29
CA HIS A 31 30.39 8.27 14.52
C HIS A 31 31.30 7.06 14.77
N LYS A 32 30.86 6.09 15.60
CA LYS A 32 31.57 4.82 15.83
C LYS A 32 31.74 4.00 14.54
N ALA A 33 30.75 4.07 13.64
CA ALA A 33 30.83 3.44 12.32
C ALA A 33 31.73 4.17 11.30
N GLN A 34 32.28 5.34 11.67
CA GLN A 34 33.17 6.15 10.83
C GLN A 34 32.52 6.58 9.49
N ILE A 35 31.25 6.98 9.55
CA ILE A 35 30.49 7.44 8.39
C ILE A 35 30.32 8.95 8.47
N PHE A 36 31.07 9.70 7.66
CA PHE A 36 31.05 11.17 7.66
C PHE A 36 30.56 11.78 6.36
N THR A 37 30.67 11.05 5.24
CA THR A 37 30.31 11.56 3.92
C THR A 37 29.15 10.78 3.31
N GLN A 38 28.42 11.41 2.39
CA GLN A 38 27.33 10.77 1.68
C GLN A 38 27.80 9.50 0.93
N THR A 39 29.00 9.50 0.35
CA THR A 39 29.53 8.35 -0.40
C THR A 39 29.79 7.16 0.51
N GLN A 40 30.36 7.38 1.70
CA GLN A 40 30.53 6.34 2.71
C GLN A 40 29.19 5.79 3.19
N ALA A 41 28.22 6.67 3.47
CA ALA A 41 26.88 6.28 3.90
C ALA A 41 26.16 5.42 2.85
N LEU A 42 26.21 5.82 1.57
CA LEU A 42 25.62 5.05 0.46
C LEU A 42 26.29 3.68 0.30
N LYS A 43 27.63 3.61 0.46
CA LYS A 43 28.35 2.34 0.42
C LYS A 43 27.98 1.44 1.60
N TYR A 44 27.82 1.99 2.80
CA TYR A 44 27.39 1.27 3.99
C TYR A 44 25.99 0.65 3.79
N VAL A 45 25.03 1.45 3.33
CA VAL A 45 23.68 0.98 3.02
C VAL A 45 23.72 -0.07 1.91
N GLY A 46 24.43 0.19 0.81
CA GLY A 46 24.53 -0.73 -0.33
C GLY A 46 25.12 -2.10 0.00
N ASN A 47 25.99 -2.17 1.02
CA ASN A 47 26.48 -3.46 1.53
C ASN A 47 25.40 -4.25 2.29
N LYS A 48 24.42 -3.58 2.89
CA LYS A 48 23.31 -4.21 3.63
C LYS A 48 22.08 -4.46 2.76
N VAL A 49 21.99 -3.90 1.56
CA VAL A 49 20.90 -4.16 0.63
C VAL A 49 20.94 -5.63 0.19
N ARG A 50 19.85 -6.36 0.47
CA ARG A 50 19.67 -7.72 -0.05
C ARG A 50 19.48 -7.62 -1.57
N ARG A 51 20.46 -8.11 -2.34
CA ARG A 51 20.38 -8.10 -3.80
C ARG A 51 19.13 -8.83 -4.26
N GLN A 52 18.22 -8.09 -4.87
CA GLN A 52 17.18 -8.70 -5.67
C GLN A 52 17.87 -9.23 -6.93
N ARG A 53 17.88 -10.56 -7.12
CA ARG A 53 18.43 -11.18 -8.33
C ARG A 53 17.57 -10.76 -9.53
N MET A 54 17.86 -9.62 -10.14
CA MET A 54 17.39 -9.33 -11.49
C MET A 54 18.30 -10.09 -12.46
N TRP A 55 17.74 -11.12 -13.08
CA TRP A 55 18.39 -11.80 -14.20
C TRP A 55 18.46 -10.83 -15.38
N GLY A 56 19.68 -10.56 -15.88
CA GLY A 56 19.91 -9.81 -17.11
C GLY A 56 20.02 -8.28 -16.99
N GLY A 57 20.01 -7.71 -15.78
CA GLY A 57 20.29 -6.28 -15.58
C GLY A 57 21.79 -5.94 -15.57
N PRO A 58 22.21 -4.74 -16.00
CA PRO A 58 23.59 -4.29 -15.81
C PRO A 58 23.95 -4.29 -14.32
N LYS A 59 25.16 -4.75 -13.98
CA LYS A 59 25.65 -4.70 -12.59
C LYS A 59 25.84 -3.25 -12.18
N LYS A 60 24.93 -2.74 -11.36
CA LYS A 60 25.06 -1.40 -10.75
C LYS A 60 26.08 -1.45 -9.62
N THR A 61 26.74 -0.33 -9.36
CA THR A 61 27.60 -0.24 -8.17
C THR A 61 26.73 -0.21 -6.91
N LYS A 62 27.25 -0.73 -5.79
CA LYS A 62 26.51 -0.75 -4.51
C LYS A 62 26.00 0.63 -4.06
N MET A 63 26.73 1.69 -4.43
CA MET A 63 26.33 3.06 -4.12
C MET A 63 25.12 3.50 -4.94
N GLU A 64 25.08 3.15 -6.23
CA GLU A 64 23.93 3.42 -7.11
C GLU A 64 22.72 2.60 -6.67
N GLU A 65 22.91 1.32 -6.33
CA GLU A 65 21.84 0.47 -5.79
C GLU A 65 21.22 1.08 -4.52
N ALA A 66 22.06 1.57 -3.60
CA ALA A 66 21.57 2.26 -2.40
C ALA A 66 20.83 3.57 -2.73
N ARG A 67 21.37 4.38 -3.65
CA ARG A 67 20.75 5.64 -4.07
C ARG A 67 19.38 5.41 -4.72
N GLU A 68 19.28 4.41 -5.59
CA GLU A 68 18.02 4.02 -6.22
C GLU A 68 17.03 3.48 -5.20
N LEU A 69 17.48 2.64 -4.26
CA LEU A 69 16.63 2.11 -3.20
C LEU A 69 16.02 3.24 -2.34
N LEU A 70 16.81 4.25 -2.00
CA LEU A 70 16.31 5.43 -1.29
C LEU A 70 15.34 6.27 -2.13
N ALA A 71 15.45 6.25 -3.46
CA ALA A 71 14.55 6.99 -4.34
C ALA A 71 13.23 6.26 -4.59
N SER A 72 13.29 4.97 -4.95
CA SER A 72 12.17 4.21 -5.52
C SER A 72 11.53 3.17 -4.60
N THR A 73 12.16 2.83 -3.48
CA THR A 73 11.68 1.75 -2.57
C THR A 73 11.38 2.27 -1.17
N VAL A 74 12.24 3.10 -0.59
CA VAL A 74 12.01 3.69 0.74
C VAL A 74 11.15 4.93 0.61
N LEU A 75 10.01 4.98 1.32
CA LEU A 75 9.07 6.11 1.28
C LEU A 75 8.71 6.50 -0.16
N THR A 76 8.21 5.54 -0.94
CA THR A 76 7.94 5.68 -2.38
C THR A 76 6.88 6.74 -2.69
N HIS A 77 5.98 6.99 -1.74
CA HIS A 77 4.93 7.99 -1.86
C HIS A 77 5.43 9.43 -1.74
N VAL A 78 6.66 9.64 -1.23
CA VAL A 78 7.28 10.97 -1.18
C VAL A 78 8.09 11.16 -2.47
N PRO A 79 7.65 12.05 -3.38
CA PRO A 79 8.30 12.21 -4.67
C PRO A 79 9.70 12.80 -4.51
N VAL A 80 10.64 12.29 -5.31
CA VAL A 80 12.01 12.76 -5.40
C VAL A 80 12.25 13.20 -6.85
N LYS A 81 12.46 14.48 -7.07
CA LYS A 81 12.82 15.04 -8.38
C LYS A 81 14.34 15.14 -8.46
N GLU A 82 14.94 14.61 -9.52
CA GLU A 82 16.38 14.76 -9.79
C GLU A 82 17.30 14.37 -8.60
N PHE A 83 16.93 13.32 -7.87
CA PHE A 83 17.63 12.89 -6.64
C PHE A 83 17.74 13.97 -5.54
N ASN A 84 16.87 14.98 -5.55
CA ASN A 84 16.70 15.87 -4.42
C ASN A 84 15.84 15.21 -3.33
N PHE A 85 16.50 14.75 -2.27
CA PHE A 85 15.85 14.03 -1.17
C PHE A 85 15.34 14.95 -0.04
N ARG A 86 15.39 16.28 -0.17
CA ARG A 86 15.07 17.20 0.94
C ARG A 86 13.69 16.96 1.54
N ALA A 87 12.65 16.80 0.70
CA ALA A 87 11.31 16.49 1.16
C ALA A 87 11.23 15.14 1.92
N LYS A 88 12.00 14.15 1.46
CA LYS A 88 12.09 12.83 2.10
C LYS A 88 12.83 12.89 3.43
N CYS A 89 13.89 13.71 3.54
CA CYS A 89 14.60 13.99 4.79
C CYS A 89 13.66 14.59 5.83
N ILE A 90 12.89 15.62 5.46
CA ILE A 90 11.94 16.28 6.37
C ILE A 90 10.87 15.28 6.82
N TYR A 91 10.32 14.49 5.90
CA TYR A 91 9.33 13.46 6.24
C TYR A 91 9.88 12.44 7.25
N MET A 92 11.12 11.99 7.05
CA MET A 92 11.79 11.05 7.95
C MET A 92 12.09 11.68 9.32
N ALA A 93 12.52 12.95 9.36
CA ALA A 93 12.74 13.67 10.61
C ALA A 93 11.46 13.81 11.43
N VAL A 94 10.33 14.12 10.79
CA VAL A 94 9.01 14.15 11.45
C VAL A 94 8.61 12.76 11.99
N MET A 95 8.89 11.68 11.24
CA MET A 95 8.63 10.32 11.73
C MET A 95 9.45 10.01 12.98
N ILE A 96 10.75 10.30 12.98
CA ILE A 96 11.66 10.08 14.12
C ILE A 96 11.19 10.89 15.32
N ARG A 97 10.88 12.18 15.12
CA ARG A 97 10.37 13.06 16.18
C ARG A 97 9.11 12.49 16.84
N ARG A 98 8.13 12.02 16.05
CA ARG A 98 6.90 11.43 16.58
C ARG A 98 7.17 10.19 17.42
N VAL A 99 8.12 9.35 17.01
CA VAL A 99 8.52 8.16 17.79
C VAL A 99 9.12 8.55 19.14
N ILE A 100 10.02 9.55 19.16
CA ILE A 100 10.64 10.04 20.40
C ILE A 100 9.57 10.62 21.35
N LEU A 101 8.66 11.46 20.83
CA LEU A 101 7.59 12.05 21.65
C LEU A 101 6.60 11.01 22.19
N ALA A 102 6.38 9.92 21.45
CA ALA A 102 5.51 8.83 21.90
C ALA A 102 6.08 8.06 23.10
N GLN A 103 7.42 8.01 23.24
CA GLN A 103 8.06 7.37 24.40
C GLN A 103 7.81 8.14 25.70
N GLY A 104 7.80 9.47 25.66
CA GLY A 104 7.68 10.30 26.87
C GLY A 104 6.26 10.48 27.39
N ASN A 105 5.26 10.53 26.50
CA ASN A 105 3.88 10.91 26.87
C ASN A 105 2.82 9.84 26.52
N ASN A 106 3.25 8.63 26.14
CA ASN A 106 2.38 7.51 25.74
C ASN A 106 1.27 7.89 24.73
N LYS A 107 1.49 8.93 23.91
CA LYS A 107 0.58 9.39 22.86
C LYS A 107 0.70 8.47 21.65
N VAL A 108 0.22 7.25 21.80
CA VAL A 108 0.13 6.27 20.72
C VAL A 108 -1.15 6.52 19.93
N ASP A 109 -1.04 6.58 18.60
CA ASP A 109 -2.19 6.77 17.73
C ASP A 109 -3.13 5.55 17.78
N ASP A 110 -4.43 5.79 17.94
CA ASP A 110 -5.45 4.74 17.90
C ASP A 110 -5.65 4.23 16.46
N ARG A 111 -5.46 2.91 16.28
CA ARG A 111 -5.65 2.23 14.99
C ARG A 111 -7.13 2.11 14.61
N ASP A 112 -8.03 2.15 15.59
CA ASP A 112 -9.43 1.94 15.35
C ASP A 112 -10.20 3.22 15.02
N TYR A 113 -9.57 4.39 15.22
CA TYR A 113 -10.12 5.68 14.83
C TYR A 113 -10.53 5.71 13.34
N TYR A 114 -11.79 6.01 13.07
CA TYR A 114 -12.34 5.90 11.71
C TYR A 114 -11.75 6.89 10.71
N GLY A 115 -11.19 8.01 11.16
CA GLY A 115 -10.44 8.92 10.28
C GLY A 115 -9.17 8.30 9.69
N ASN A 116 -8.62 7.26 10.32
CA ASN A 116 -7.47 6.49 9.82
C ASN A 116 -7.89 5.35 8.90
N LYS A 117 -9.18 4.97 8.92
CA LYS A 117 -9.72 3.91 8.06
C LYS A 117 -10.09 4.51 6.70
N ARG A 118 -9.91 3.71 5.66
CA ARG A 118 -10.31 4.04 4.28
C ARG A 118 -11.15 2.90 3.75
N LEU A 119 -12.27 3.26 3.12
CA LEU A 119 -13.18 2.30 2.53
C LEU A 119 -12.78 2.09 1.08
N GLU A 120 -12.49 0.84 0.73
CA GLU A 120 -12.26 0.45 -0.64
C GLU A 120 -13.60 0.06 -1.28
N LEU A 121 -14.02 0.81 -2.28
CA LEU A 121 -15.30 0.62 -2.98
C LEU A 121 -15.16 -0.38 -4.13
N ALA A 122 -16.30 -0.88 -4.63
CA ALA A 122 -16.33 -1.83 -5.75
C ALA A 122 -15.57 -1.33 -6.99
N GLY A 123 -15.68 -0.04 -7.32
CA GLY A 123 -14.98 0.55 -8.46
C GLY A 123 -13.45 0.53 -8.34
N GLN A 124 -12.92 0.77 -7.13
CA GLN A 124 -11.46 0.72 -6.88
C GLN A 124 -10.94 -0.71 -7.03
N LEU A 125 -11.67 -1.69 -6.51
CA LEU A 125 -11.31 -3.11 -6.68
C LEU A 125 -11.33 -3.50 -8.17
N LEU A 126 -12.41 -3.19 -8.88
CA LEU A 126 -12.54 -3.46 -10.31
C LEU A 126 -11.44 -2.79 -11.13
N SER A 127 -11.04 -1.56 -10.79
CA SER A 127 -9.93 -0.85 -11.44
C SER A 127 -8.61 -1.62 -11.30
N LEU A 128 -8.29 -2.12 -10.10
CA LEU A 128 -7.08 -2.92 -9.87
C LEU A 128 -7.10 -4.23 -10.66
N LEU A 129 -8.25 -4.91 -10.68
CA LEU A 129 -8.43 -6.16 -11.43
C LEU A 129 -8.27 -5.93 -12.93
N PHE A 130 -8.93 -4.90 -13.46
CA PHE A 130 -8.83 -4.55 -14.87
C PHE A 130 -7.40 -4.17 -15.27
N GLU A 131 -6.69 -3.38 -14.45
CA GLU A 131 -5.30 -3.02 -14.72
C GLU A 131 -4.39 -4.27 -14.81
N ASP A 132 -4.57 -5.24 -13.91
CA ASP A 132 -3.78 -6.48 -13.91
C ASP A 132 -4.09 -7.35 -15.14
N LEU A 133 -5.38 -7.54 -15.46
CA LEU A 133 -5.82 -8.30 -16.64
C LEU A 133 -5.34 -7.64 -17.93
N PHE A 134 -5.45 -6.32 -18.05
CA PHE A 134 -5.01 -5.57 -19.21
C PHE A 134 -3.48 -5.62 -19.40
N LYS A 135 -2.71 -5.54 -18.30
CA LYS A 135 -1.25 -5.72 -18.38
C LYS A 135 -0.84 -7.15 -18.74
N LYS A 136 -1.54 -8.16 -18.22
CA LYS A 136 -1.33 -9.56 -18.63
C LYS A 136 -1.60 -9.75 -20.12
N PHE A 137 -2.72 -9.22 -20.60
CA PHE A 137 -3.08 -9.23 -22.01
C PHE A 137 -2.00 -8.58 -22.89
N ASN A 138 -1.52 -7.38 -22.54
CA ASN A 138 -0.43 -6.71 -23.26
C ASN A 138 0.89 -7.50 -23.22
N SER A 139 1.22 -8.10 -22.08
CA SER A 139 2.44 -8.91 -21.94
C SER A 139 2.40 -10.16 -22.81
N GLU A 140 1.21 -10.74 -23.00
CA GLU A 140 1.02 -11.90 -23.84
C GLU A 140 1.07 -11.54 -25.32
N LEU A 141 0.43 -10.45 -25.73
CA LEU A 141 0.56 -9.91 -27.09
C LEU A 141 2.03 -9.61 -27.43
N LYS A 142 2.76 -8.99 -26.50
CA LYS A 142 4.20 -8.76 -26.67
C LYS A 142 4.96 -10.08 -26.84
N LYS A 143 4.69 -11.09 -26.02
CA LYS A 143 5.33 -12.41 -26.12
C LYS A 143 5.06 -13.07 -27.48
N ILE A 144 3.85 -12.95 -28.01
CA ILE A 144 3.49 -13.47 -29.35
C ILE A 144 4.27 -12.70 -30.42
N ALA A 145 4.30 -11.37 -30.35
CA ALA A 145 5.05 -10.53 -31.29
C ALA A 145 6.55 -10.87 -31.28
N ASP A 146 7.16 -10.98 -30.11
CA ASP A 146 8.58 -11.34 -29.93
C ASP A 146 8.91 -12.73 -30.50
N GLN A 147 7.94 -13.65 -30.59
CA GLN A 147 8.11 -14.99 -31.17
C GLN A 147 7.88 -15.05 -32.69
N VAL A 148 7.01 -14.18 -33.22
CA VAL A 148 6.58 -14.22 -34.62
C VAL A 148 7.41 -13.28 -35.49
N ILE A 149 7.76 -12.08 -35.02
CA ILE A 149 8.51 -11.07 -35.78
C ILE A 149 9.90 -11.57 -36.23
N PRO A 150 10.70 -12.30 -35.41
CA PRO A 150 12.01 -12.77 -35.83
C PRO A 150 11.96 -13.86 -36.91
N LYS A 151 10.80 -14.50 -37.12
CA LYS A 151 10.64 -15.55 -38.13
C LYS A 151 10.35 -14.90 -39.47
N GLN A 152 11.23 -15.09 -40.46
CA GLN A 152 10.99 -14.60 -41.82
C GLN A 152 9.70 -15.25 -42.37
N ARG A 153 8.68 -14.43 -42.56
CA ARG A 153 7.40 -14.78 -43.19
C ARG A 153 7.10 -13.76 -44.27
N ALA A 154 6.47 -14.21 -45.36
CA ALA A 154 6.07 -13.33 -46.47
C ALA A 154 4.98 -12.34 -46.05
N ALA A 155 4.17 -12.67 -45.04
CA ALA A 155 3.10 -11.81 -44.54
C ALA A 155 3.57 -10.98 -43.33
N GLN A 156 3.21 -9.70 -43.31
CA GLN A 156 3.42 -8.82 -42.16
C GLN A 156 2.65 -9.31 -40.94
N PHE A 157 3.21 -9.09 -39.75
CA PHE A 157 2.58 -9.47 -38.49
C PHE A 157 1.34 -8.60 -38.22
N ASP A 158 0.18 -9.24 -38.14
CA ASP A 158 -1.08 -8.60 -37.79
C ASP A 158 -1.44 -8.90 -36.32
N VAL A 159 -1.45 -7.84 -35.51
CA VAL A 159 -1.76 -7.91 -34.07
C VAL A 159 -3.23 -8.27 -33.84
N VAL A 160 -4.14 -7.82 -34.70
CA VAL A 160 -5.59 -7.98 -34.52
C VAL A 160 -5.96 -9.46 -34.50
N LYS A 161 -5.28 -10.27 -35.31
CA LYS A 161 -5.47 -11.73 -35.37
C LYS A 161 -5.06 -12.46 -34.08
N HIS A 162 -4.20 -11.86 -33.27
CA HIS A 162 -3.68 -12.46 -32.04
C HIS A 162 -4.36 -11.89 -30.78
N MET A 163 -5.38 -11.05 -30.96
CA MET A 163 -6.11 -10.38 -29.90
C MET A 163 -7.13 -11.33 -29.26
N ARG A 164 -6.77 -11.95 -28.12
CA ARG A 164 -7.70 -12.83 -27.39
C ARG A 164 -8.66 -12.03 -26.52
N GLN A 165 -9.90 -11.89 -26.99
CA GLN A 165 -10.95 -11.14 -26.29
C GLN A 165 -11.36 -11.82 -24.97
N ASP A 166 -11.32 -13.16 -24.93
CA ASP A 166 -11.80 -13.98 -23.81
C ASP A 166 -10.99 -13.80 -22.51
N GLN A 167 -9.74 -13.33 -22.60
CA GLN A 167 -8.85 -13.25 -21.44
C GLN A 167 -9.36 -12.26 -20.39
N ILE A 168 -9.89 -11.12 -20.84
CA ILE A 168 -10.41 -10.09 -19.95
C ILE A 168 -11.79 -10.52 -19.42
N THR A 169 -12.70 -10.97 -20.30
CA THR A 169 -14.05 -11.41 -19.93
C THR A 169 -14.02 -12.54 -18.92
N ASN A 170 -13.26 -13.62 -19.20
CA ASN A 170 -13.16 -14.74 -18.27
C ASN A 170 -12.46 -14.35 -16.97
N GLY A 171 -11.44 -13.48 -17.03
CA GLY A 171 -10.78 -12.97 -15.83
C GLY A 171 -11.72 -12.20 -14.91
N MET A 172 -12.55 -11.33 -15.48
CA MET A 172 -13.54 -10.54 -14.74
C MET A 172 -14.65 -11.42 -14.15
N VAL A 173 -15.23 -12.31 -14.98
CA VAL A 173 -16.31 -13.21 -14.54
C VAL A 173 -15.82 -14.13 -13.43
N ASN A 174 -14.63 -14.72 -13.56
CA ASN A 174 -14.08 -15.64 -12.56
C ASN A 174 -13.81 -14.94 -11.22
N ALA A 175 -13.23 -13.74 -11.23
CA ALA A 175 -12.97 -13.01 -9.98
C ALA A 175 -14.26 -12.63 -9.25
N ILE A 176 -15.31 -12.26 -9.99
CA ILE A 176 -16.61 -11.87 -9.42
C ILE A 176 -17.41 -13.11 -8.97
N SER A 177 -17.41 -14.19 -9.75
CA SER A 177 -18.21 -15.39 -9.44
C SER A 177 -17.63 -16.18 -8.27
N THR A 178 -16.31 -16.33 -8.22
CA THR A 178 -15.64 -17.07 -7.14
C THR A 178 -15.39 -16.21 -5.89
N GLY A 179 -15.39 -14.89 -6.05
CA GLY A 179 -15.04 -13.95 -4.97
C GLY A 179 -13.59 -14.02 -4.52
N ASN A 180 -12.72 -14.68 -5.30
CA ASN A 180 -11.28 -14.76 -5.05
C ASN A 180 -10.52 -13.76 -5.94
N TRP A 181 -9.84 -12.82 -5.28
CA TRP A 181 -9.10 -11.72 -5.89
C TRP A 181 -7.61 -11.93 -5.62
N SER A 182 -6.97 -12.73 -6.46
CA SER A 182 -5.55 -13.06 -6.39
C SER A 182 -4.73 -12.30 -7.45
N LEU A 183 -4.32 -11.07 -7.10
CA LEU A 183 -3.51 -10.22 -7.96
C LEU A 183 -2.04 -10.25 -7.52
N LYS A 184 -1.26 -11.13 -8.15
CA LYS A 184 0.17 -11.31 -7.87
C LYS A 184 0.98 -10.01 -7.99
N ARG A 185 0.64 -9.14 -8.96
CA ARG A 185 1.33 -7.87 -9.20
C ARG A 185 1.23 -6.92 -8.00
N PHE A 186 0.05 -6.85 -7.40
CA PHE A 186 -0.23 -5.98 -6.25
C PHE A 186 -0.01 -6.68 -4.91
N LYS A 187 0.46 -7.94 -4.91
CA LYS A 187 0.59 -8.80 -3.72
C LYS A 187 -0.71 -8.87 -2.90
N MET A 188 -1.84 -8.86 -3.60
CA MET A 188 -3.15 -8.95 -2.99
C MET A 188 -3.71 -10.35 -3.21
N ASP A 189 -4.08 -11.02 -2.12
CA ASP A 189 -4.79 -12.29 -2.13
C ASP A 189 -5.96 -12.19 -1.16
N ARG A 190 -7.15 -11.86 -1.69
CA ARG A 190 -8.36 -11.65 -0.90
C ARG A 190 -9.41 -12.64 -1.32
N GLN A 191 -10.05 -13.26 -0.34
CA GLN A 191 -11.10 -14.26 -0.55
C GLN A 191 -12.42 -13.80 0.08
N GLY A 192 -13.54 -14.15 -0.55
CA GLY A 192 -14.88 -13.82 -0.07
C GLY A 192 -15.25 -12.34 -0.26
N VAL A 193 -14.69 -11.70 -1.29
CA VAL A 193 -14.98 -10.29 -1.61
C VAL A 193 -16.40 -10.13 -2.15
N THR A 194 -16.85 -11.04 -3.00
CA THR A 194 -18.21 -11.07 -3.52
C THR A 194 -19.06 -12.10 -2.79
N GLN A 195 -20.36 -11.81 -2.68
CA GLN A 195 -21.33 -12.65 -2.00
C GLN A 195 -22.63 -12.65 -2.81
N VAL A 196 -23.38 -13.77 -2.75
CA VAL A 196 -24.68 -13.88 -3.40
C VAL A 196 -25.69 -12.99 -2.67
N LEU A 197 -26.34 -12.10 -3.42
CA LEU A 197 -27.28 -11.15 -2.86
C LEU A 197 -28.52 -11.84 -2.28
N SER A 198 -28.80 -11.61 -1.00
CA SER A 198 -30.01 -12.14 -0.34
C SER A 198 -31.27 -11.49 -0.93
N ARG A 199 -32.26 -12.33 -1.27
CA ARG A 199 -33.56 -11.93 -1.85
C ARG A 199 -34.74 -12.26 -0.94
N LEU A 200 -34.49 -12.44 0.36
CA LEU A 200 -35.54 -12.76 1.34
C LEU A 200 -36.56 -11.63 1.53
N SER A 201 -36.08 -10.38 1.55
CA SER A 201 -36.92 -9.19 1.65
C SER A 201 -36.22 -7.98 1.04
N TYR A 202 -36.98 -6.92 0.76
CA TYR A 202 -36.42 -5.65 0.28
C TYR A 202 -35.36 -5.10 1.25
N ILE A 203 -35.65 -5.14 2.55
CA ILE A 203 -34.74 -4.68 3.61
C ILE A 203 -33.46 -5.53 3.65
N SER A 204 -33.56 -6.85 3.50
CA SER A 204 -32.39 -7.74 3.45
C SER A 204 -31.49 -7.42 2.24
N ALA A 205 -32.09 -7.15 1.08
CA ALA A 205 -31.34 -6.77 -0.12
C ALA A 205 -30.64 -5.40 0.06
N LEU A 206 -31.32 -4.41 0.65
CA LEU A 206 -30.74 -3.08 0.92
C LEU A 206 -29.63 -3.12 1.97
N GLY A 207 -29.84 -3.87 3.05
CA GLY A 207 -28.82 -4.11 4.06
C GLY A 207 -27.58 -4.79 3.46
N MET A 208 -27.75 -5.72 2.52
CA MET A 208 -26.57 -6.33 1.89
C MET A 208 -25.81 -5.37 0.96
N MET A 209 -26.48 -4.42 0.30
CA MET A 209 -25.83 -3.45 -0.60
C MET A 209 -25.04 -2.36 0.14
N THR A 210 -25.45 -1.99 1.34
CA THR A 210 -24.82 -0.92 2.14
C THR A 210 -23.74 -1.44 3.09
N ARG A 211 -23.54 -2.75 3.09
CA ARG A 211 -22.67 -3.49 3.99
C ARG A 211 -21.19 -3.13 3.86
N ILE A 212 -20.52 -2.87 5.00
CA ILE A 212 -19.07 -2.68 5.06
C ILE A 212 -18.41 -3.90 5.72
N SER A 213 -17.45 -4.50 5.02
CA SER A 213 -16.62 -5.59 5.52
C SER A 213 -15.33 -5.10 6.17
N SER A 214 -15.00 -5.62 7.35
CA SER A 214 -13.71 -5.38 8.00
C SER A 214 -12.64 -6.36 7.50
N GLN A 215 -11.38 -5.91 7.40
CA GLN A 215 -10.21 -6.72 7.03
C GLN A 215 -9.60 -7.50 8.22
N PHE A 216 -10.24 -7.48 9.39
CA PHE A 216 -9.66 -8.08 10.60
C PHE A 216 -9.55 -9.61 10.49
N GLU A 217 -8.41 -10.15 10.94
CA GLU A 217 -8.18 -11.59 10.96
C GLU A 217 -9.20 -12.28 11.87
N LYS A 218 -9.99 -13.17 11.27
CA LYS A 218 -11.10 -13.89 11.91
C LYS A 218 -10.65 -14.81 13.07
N THR A 219 -9.35 -15.06 13.20
CA THR A 219 -8.78 -16.05 14.13
C THR A 219 -8.57 -15.52 15.55
N ARG A 220 -8.50 -14.20 15.76
CA ARG A 220 -8.25 -13.64 17.11
C ARG A 220 -9.51 -13.02 17.72
N LYS A 221 -9.87 -13.52 18.92
CA LYS A 221 -10.92 -12.95 19.79
C LYS A 221 -10.37 -11.73 20.53
N VAL A 222 -10.14 -10.63 19.80
CA VAL A 222 -9.79 -9.32 20.38
C VAL A 222 -11.04 -8.45 20.43
N SER A 223 -11.38 -7.91 21.61
CA SER A 223 -12.57 -7.07 21.81
C SER A 223 -12.42 -5.62 21.37
N GLY A 224 -11.19 -5.09 21.34
CA GLY A 224 -10.89 -3.69 20.97
C GLY A 224 -11.56 -3.23 19.66
N PRO A 225 -11.19 -3.79 18.50
CA PRO A 225 -11.74 -3.38 17.20
C PRO A 225 -13.20 -3.82 16.98
N ARG A 226 -13.75 -4.62 17.92
CA ARG A 226 -15.13 -5.11 17.90
C ARG A 226 -16.08 -4.20 18.66
N SER A 227 -15.55 -3.32 19.50
CA SER A 227 -16.32 -2.37 20.27
C SER A 227 -16.69 -1.18 19.39
N LEU A 228 -17.91 -0.67 19.54
CA LEU A 228 -18.34 0.54 18.86
C LEU A 228 -17.52 1.72 19.37
N GLN A 229 -16.87 2.46 18.46
CA GLN A 229 -16.12 3.64 18.82
C GLN A 229 -16.94 4.92 18.62
N PRO A 230 -16.80 5.93 19.50
CA PRO A 230 -17.43 7.24 19.30
C PRO A 230 -17.03 7.93 17.99
N SER A 231 -15.87 7.58 17.43
CA SER A 231 -15.37 8.10 16.14
C SER A 231 -16.25 7.75 14.93
N GLN A 232 -17.17 6.79 15.10
CA GLN A 232 -18.07 6.29 14.04
C GLN A 232 -19.41 7.03 13.96
N TRP A 233 -19.64 7.99 14.85
CA TRP A 233 -20.89 8.73 14.93
C TRP A 233 -21.30 9.34 13.58
N GLY A 234 -22.54 9.08 13.17
CA GLY A 234 -23.09 9.57 11.89
C GLY A 234 -22.61 8.84 10.64
N MET A 235 -21.63 7.94 10.74
CA MET A 235 -21.10 7.17 9.61
C MET A 235 -21.53 5.71 9.63
N LEU A 236 -21.60 5.09 10.82
CA LEU A 236 -22.02 3.70 10.99
C LEU A 236 -23.24 3.58 11.92
N CYS A 237 -24.05 2.57 11.66
CA CYS A 237 -25.17 2.23 12.49
C CYS A 237 -24.69 1.56 13.79
N PRO A 238 -25.11 2.05 14.96
CA PRO A 238 -24.72 1.48 16.25
C PRO A 238 -25.43 0.16 16.55
N SER A 239 -26.55 -0.13 15.90
CA SER A 239 -27.42 -1.28 16.22
C SER A 239 -27.38 -2.41 15.17
N ASP A 240 -26.99 -2.09 13.95
CA ASP A 240 -27.08 -3.02 12.82
C ASP A 240 -25.78 -3.82 12.65
N THR A 241 -25.56 -4.71 13.61
CA THR A 241 -24.44 -5.65 13.65
C THR A 241 -24.99 -7.07 13.83
N PRO A 242 -24.57 -8.05 13.01
CA PRO A 242 -25.03 -9.43 13.18
C PRO A 242 -24.54 -10.00 14.51
N GLU A 243 -25.42 -10.63 15.26
CA GLU A 243 -25.06 -11.37 16.48
C GLU A 243 -24.35 -12.69 16.08
N GLY A 244 -23.07 -12.86 16.45
CA GLY A 244 -22.32 -14.10 16.21
C GLY A 244 -20.81 -13.93 16.00
N GLU A 245 -20.08 -15.05 15.89
CA GLU A 245 -18.60 -15.06 15.75
C GLU A 245 -18.11 -14.49 14.41
N VAL A 246 -18.98 -14.46 13.40
CA VAL A 246 -18.58 -14.26 12.00
C VAL A 246 -19.01 -12.88 11.50
N ASN A 247 -18.00 -12.01 11.41
CA ASN A 247 -18.02 -10.71 10.75
C ASN A 247 -18.84 -9.65 11.47
N ILE A 248 -18.15 -8.79 12.23
CA ILE A 248 -18.75 -7.50 12.57
C ILE A 248 -18.80 -6.72 11.28
N THR A 249 -20.02 -6.65 10.81
CA THR A 249 -20.37 -6.10 9.53
C THR A 249 -21.20 -4.90 9.87
N TYR A 250 -20.65 -3.72 9.62
CA TYR A 250 -21.34 -2.49 9.96
C TYR A 250 -22.16 -2.05 8.76
N LEU A 251 -23.42 -1.73 9.00
CA LEU A 251 -24.22 -0.99 8.04
C LEU A 251 -24.10 0.50 8.34
N PRO A 252 -23.92 1.38 7.34
CA PRO A 252 -23.99 2.81 7.56
C PRO A 252 -25.38 3.19 8.10
N PHE A 253 -25.41 4.13 9.04
CA PHE A 253 -26.65 4.75 9.55
C PHE A 253 -27.41 5.37 8.35
N PRO A 254 -28.76 5.53 8.39
CA PRO A 254 -29.59 5.60 7.19
C PRO A 254 -28.96 6.46 6.11
N VAL A 255 -28.82 5.84 4.94
CA VAL A 255 -28.10 6.17 3.70
C VAL A 255 -28.32 7.61 3.18
N SER A 256 -29.11 8.41 3.87
CA SER A 256 -29.58 9.74 3.48
C SER A 256 -28.50 10.83 3.54
N PHE A 257 -27.45 10.69 4.36
CA PHE A 257 -26.53 11.80 4.66
C PHE A 257 -25.02 11.49 4.54
N ILE A 258 -24.63 10.28 4.16
CA ILE A 258 -23.21 9.91 4.05
C ILE A 258 -22.76 9.98 2.59
N PHE A 259 -21.77 10.82 2.32
CA PHE A 259 -21.10 10.92 1.02
C PHE A 259 -19.68 10.37 1.12
N PHE A 260 -19.34 9.40 0.26
CA PHE A 260 -17.96 8.97 0.11
C PHE A 260 -17.27 9.84 -0.92
N ALA A 261 -16.21 10.53 -0.51
CA ALA A 261 -15.38 11.29 -1.44
C ALA A 261 -14.68 10.32 -2.40
N TYR A 262 -14.89 10.51 -3.70
CA TYR A 262 -14.08 9.86 -4.73
C TYR A 262 -12.73 10.57 -4.78
N ALA A 263 -11.68 9.90 -4.34
CA ALA A 263 -10.32 10.30 -4.70
C ALA A 263 -10.10 9.88 -6.15
N LEU A 264 -10.12 10.86 -7.08
CA LEU A 264 -9.67 10.71 -8.46
C LEU A 264 -8.14 10.49 -8.50
#